data_AF-A0A5M3MK23-F1
#
_entry.id   AF-A0A5M3MK23-F1
#
_cell.length_a   1.000
_cell.length_b   1.000
_cell.length_c   1.000
_cell.angle_alpha   90.00
_cell.angle_beta   90.00
_cell.angle_gamma   90.00
#
_symmetry.space_group_name_H-M   'P 1'
#
loop_
_entity.id
_entity.type
_entity.pdbx_description
1 polymer ?
#
loop_
_entity_poly.entity_id
_entity_poly.type
_entity_poly.pdbx_seq_one_letter_code
_entity_poly.pdbx_strand_id
1 'polypeptide(L)'
;MRRASDVQRKLGTLADVHDGLRKFIAQYDAHAELLTPAFALSGTLPSAAAAGYESMAPEELDAFLADMEPDVRAADRDMREIEALEAKGVTGAGKLADYKALEPRLEALITAHEEDVELAASLEQRIAALVDRHSTHVDALSELFVAWDDLLTDTEDKVTRLERNRQERQRLGYE
;
A
#
# COMPACT_ATOMS: atom_id res chain seq x y z
N MET A 1 28.37 -33.14 53.70
CA MET A 1 28.68 -34.55 53.40
C MET A 1 27.44 -35.43 53.24
N ARG A 2 26.57 -35.61 54.24
CA ARG A 2 25.40 -36.54 54.14
C ARG A 2 24.43 -36.26 52.99
N ARG A 3 24.12 -34.99 52.71
CA ARG A 3 23.24 -34.62 51.58
C ARG A 3 23.82 -34.95 50.21
N ALA A 4 25.14 -34.81 50.05
CA ALA A 4 25.82 -35.13 48.78
C ALA A 4 25.87 -36.64 48.54
N SER A 5 26.13 -37.43 49.60
CA SER A 5 26.10 -38.90 49.50
C SER A 5 24.69 -39.44 49.22
N ASP A 6 23.65 -38.82 49.78
CA ASP A 6 22.26 -39.22 49.50
C ASP A 6 21.84 -38.91 48.06
N VAL A 7 22.27 -37.76 47.53
CA VAL A 7 22.06 -37.39 46.12
C VAL A 7 22.82 -38.33 45.20
N GLN A 8 24.09 -38.61 45.49
CA GLN A 8 24.91 -39.55 44.72
C GLN A 8 24.29 -40.95 44.70
N ARG A 9 23.75 -41.42 45.83
CA ARG A 9 23.07 -42.72 45.90
C ARG A 9 21.80 -42.74 45.05
N LYS A 10 20.98 -41.69 45.12
CA LYS A 10 19.76 -41.56 44.31
C LYS A 10 20.07 -41.46 42.81
N LEU A 11 21.13 -40.75 42.46
CA LEU A 11 21.55 -40.55 41.07
C LEU A 11 22.18 -41.84 40.51
N GLY A 12 22.94 -42.57 41.33
CA GLY A 12 23.42 -43.92 41.00
C GLY A 12 22.27 -44.89 40.72
N THR A 13 21.24 -44.92 41.58
CA THR A 13 20.06 -45.77 41.33
C THR A 13 19.30 -45.38 40.06
N LEU A 14 19.30 -44.09 39.68
CA LEU A 14 18.62 -43.62 38.48
C LEU A 14 19.45 -43.87 37.21
N ALA A 15 20.78 -43.74 37.30
CA ALA A 15 21.73 -44.10 36.27
C ALA A 15 21.70 -45.61 35.98
N ASP A 16 21.39 -46.42 36.99
CA ASP A 16 21.27 -47.86 36.81
C ASP A 16 20.04 -48.25 35.98
N VAL A 17 18.94 -47.51 36.13
CA VAL A 17 17.68 -47.72 35.42
C VAL A 17 17.73 -47.21 33.97
N HIS A 18 18.51 -46.16 33.70
CA HIS A 18 18.63 -45.56 32.38
C HIS A 18 20.02 -45.75 31.77
N ASP A 19 20.13 -46.71 30.85
CA ASP A 19 21.37 -47.07 30.17
C ASP A 19 22.00 -45.89 29.39
N GLY A 20 21.16 -44.96 28.90
CA GLY A 20 21.62 -43.70 28.29
C GLY A 20 22.30 -42.75 29.27
N LEU A 21 21.79 -42.65 30.50
CA LEU A 21 22.38 -41.80 31.55
C LEU A 21 23.72 -42.39 32.02
N ARG A 22 23.82 -43.71 32.10
CA ARG A 22 25.06 -44.44 32.42
C ARG A 22 26.15 -44.17 31.39
N LYS A 23 25.81 -44.26 30.09
CA LYS A 23 26.74 -43.95 28.99
C LYS A 23 27.15 -42.48 28.98
N PHE A 24 26.21 -41.58 29.24
CA PHE A 24 26.49 -40.16 29.37
C PHE A 24 27.45 -39.85 30.53
N ILE A 25 27.23 -40.42 31.73
CA ILE A 25 28.13 -40.23 32.88
C ILE A 25 29.52 -40.80 32.59
N ALA A 26 29.60 -41.97 31.95
CA ALA A 26 30.88 -42.59 31.59
C ALA A 26 31.68 -41.79 30.55
N GLN A 27 30.99 -41.06 29.68
CA GLN A 27 31.59 -40.22 28.63
C GLN A 27 31.59 -38.72 29.00
N TYR A 28 31.13 -38.37 30.20
CA TYR A 28 30.98 -36.99 30.63
C TYR A 28 32.34 -36.29 30.68
N ASP A 29 33.34 -36.92 31.29
CA ASP A 29 34.69 -36.36 31.37
C ASP A 29 35.33 -36.24 29.99
N ALA A 30 35.01 -37.14 29.05
CA ALA A 30 35.53 -37.11 27.68
C ALA A 30 34.88 -36.03 26.81
N HIS A 31 33.65 -35.61 27.12
CA HIS A 31 32.91 -34.57 26.39
C HIS A 31 32.66 -33.33 27.24
N ALA A 32 33.35 -33.19 28.37
CA ALA A 32 33.16 -32.07 29.30
C ALA A 32 33.36 -30.73 28.57
N GLU A 33 34.39 -30.65 27.72
CA GLU A 33 34.72 -29.45 26.93
C GLU A 33 33.60 -29.05 25.94
N LEU A 34 32.84 -30.02 25.42
CA LEU A 34 31.70 -29.77 24.52
C LEU A 34 30.42 -29.41 25.28
N LEU A 35 30.32 -29.83 26.54
CA LEU A 35 29.16 -29.62 27.41
C LEU A 35 29.27 -28.35 28.24
N THR A 36 30.47 -27.77 28.37
CA THR A 36 30.68 -26.41 28.89
C THR A 36 30.82 -25.43 27.73
N PRO A 37 29.73 -24.83 27.24
CA PRO A 37 29.84 -23.86 26.17
C PRO A 37 30.63 -22.63 26.65
N ALA A 38 31.59 -22.19 25.84
CA ALA A 38 32.47 -21.06 26.15
C ALA A 38 31.71 -19.76 26.49
N PHE A 39 30.49 -19.57 25.98
CA PHE A 39 29.65 -18.41 26.31
C PHE A 39 29.22 -18.38 27.79
N ALA A 40 28.99 -19.54 28.42
CA ALA A 40 28.53 -19.62 29.81
C ALA A 40 29.65 -19.30 30.83
N LEU A 41 30.92 -19.42 30.39
CA LEU A 41 32.11 -19.14 31.20
C LEU A 41 32.70 -17.76 30.93
N SER A 42 32.14 -16.99 29.98
CA SER A 42 32.63 -15.69 29.50
C SER A 42 32.78 -14.58 30.55
N GLY A 43 32.38 -14.82 31.81
CA GLY A 43 32.52 -13.86 32.91
C GLY A 43 33.39 -14.31 34.08
N THR A 44 33.91 -15.55 34.10
CA THR A 44 34.68 -16.08 35.25
C THR A 44 36.08 -16.60 34.90
N LEU A 45 36.34 -16.89 33.63
CA LEU A 45 37.67 -17.15 33.09
C LEU A 45 37.86 -16.22 31.89
N PRO A 46 39.09 -15.70 31.65
CA PRO A 46 39.36 -14.94 30.43
C PRO A 46 38.92 -15.81 29.25
N SER A 47 37.96 -15.29 28.47
CA SER A 47 37.38 -15.96 27.32
C SER A 47 38.49 -16.57 26.46
N ALA A 48 38.35 -17.81 26.01
CA ALA A 48 39.33 -18.42 25.10
C ALA A 48 39.51 -17.60 23.81
N ALA A 49 38.53 -16.76 23.44
CA ALA A 49 38.70 -15.76 22.38
C ALA A 49 39.63 -14.61 22.80
N ALA A 50 39.54 -14.12 24.05
CA ALA A 50 40.45 -13.11 24.58
C ALA A 50 41.87 -13.66 24.80
N ALA A 51 41.99 -14.91 25.26
CA ALA A 51 43.28 -15.60 25.36
C ALA A 51 43.90 -15.88 23.97
N GLY A 52 43.08 -16.06 22.93
CA GLY A 52 43.54 -16.17 21.54
C GLY A 52 44.25 -14.91 21.05
N TYR A 53 43.68 -13.73 21.29
CA TYR A 53 44.29 -12.46 20.84
C TYR A 53 45.53 -12.05 21.66
N GLU A 54 45.56 -12.31 22.97
CA GLU A 54 46.73 -12.01 23.81
C GLU A 54 47.92 -12.97 23.61
N SER A 55 47.68 -14.15 23.03
CA SER A 55 48.71 -15.18 22.77
C SER A 55 49.19 -15.23 21.31
N MET A 56 48.63 -14.39 20.42
CA MET A 56 49.07 -14.28 19.03
C MET A 56 50.45 -13.62 18.93
N ALA A 57 51.27 -14.11 18.00
CA ALA A 57 52.48 -13.39 17.63
C ALA A 57 52.08 -12.05 16.97
N PRO A 58 52.86 -10.97 17.16
CA PRO A 58 52.53 -9.66 16.60
C PRO A 58 52.35 -9.68 15.07
N GLU A 59 53.09 -10.55 14.37
CA GLU A 59 52.98 -10.76 12.92
C GLU A 59 51.64 -11.41 12.51
N GLU A 60 51.11 -12.33 13.33
CA GLU A 60 49.82 -12.99 13.10
C GLU A 60 48.65 -12.05 13.40
N LEU A 61 48.80 -11.20 14.42
CA LEU A 61 47.85 -10.14 14.73
C LEU A 61 47.78 -9.11 13.60
N ASP A 62 48.93 -8.67 13.06
CA ASP A 62 48.99 -7.72 11.94
C ASP A 62 48.35 -8.31 10.67
N ALA A 63 48.61 -9.59 10.38
CA ALA A 63 47.96 -10.28 9.26
C ALA A 63 46.44 -10.41 9.46
N PHE A 64 45.98 -10.71 10.68
CA PHE A 64 44.57 -10.77 11.01
C PHE A 64 43.88 -9.40 10.91
N LEU A 65 44.54 -8.34 11.39
CA LEU A 65 44.03 -6.97 11.26
C LEU A 65 43.96 -6.51 9.81
N ALA A 66 44.93 -6.90 8.97
CA ALA A 66 44.90 -6.61 7.54
C ALA A 66 43.76 -7.35 6.81
N ASP A 67 43.44 -8.58 7.23
CA ASP A 67 42.32 -9.35 6.68
C ASP A 67 40.95 -8.76 7.11
N MET A 68 40.86 -8.24 8.34
CA MET A 68 39.64 -7.63 8.88
C MET A 68 39.44 -6.16 8.49
N GLU A 69 40.49 -5.45 8.05
CA GLU A 69 40.43 -4.07 7.56
C GLU A 69 39.31 -3.80 6.52
N PRO A 70 39.14 -4.60 5.45
CA PRO A 70 38.06 -4.39 4.49
C PRO A 70 36.67 -4.54 5.12
N ASP A 71 36.49 -5.49 6.03
CA ASP A 71 35.21 -5.76 6.69
C ASP A 71 34.85 -4.64 7.67
N VAL A 72 35.82 -4.16 8.44
CA VAL A 72 35.63 -3.00 9.34
C VAL A 72 35.28 -1.74 8.54
N ARG A 73 35.91 -1.53 7.38
CA ARG A 73 35.56 -0.41 6.49
C ARG A 73 34.19 -0.56 5.86
N ALA A 74 33.77 -1.77 5.51
CA ALA A 74 32.43 -2.03 5.00
C ALA A 74 31.39 -1.72 6.09
N ALA A 75 31.60 -2.24 7.31
CA ALA A 75 30.74 -1.97 8.45
C ALA A 75 30.63 -0.48 8.79
N ASP A 76 31.73 0.28 8.72
CA ASP A 76 31.73 1.74 8.92
C ASP A 76 30.89 2.48 7.85
N ARG A 77 30.94 2.04 6.58
CA ARG A 77 30.08 2.61 5.53
C ARG A 77 28.61 2.29 5.77
N ASP A 78 28.30 1.04 6.10
CA ASP A 78 26.94 0.59 6.37
C ASP A 78 26.37 1.33 7.59
N MET A 79 27.19 1.58 8.60
CA MET A 79 26.77 2.32 9.79
C MET A 79 26.47 3.78 9.48
N ARG A 80 27.25 4.44 8.62
CA ARG A 80 26.94 5.79 8.14
C ARG A 80 25.66 5.82 7.30
N GLU A 81 25.40 4.78 6.51
CA GLU A 81 24.17 4.68 5.74
C GLU A 81 22.96 4.51 6.67
N ILE A 82 23.05 3.64 7.67
CA ILE A 82 22.02 3.46 8.69
C ILE A 82 21.76 4.77 9.44
N GLU A 83 22.80 5.49 9.86
CA GLU A 83 22.66 6.79 10.53
C GLU A 83 22.00 7.83 9.60
N ALA A 84 22.34 7.85 8.31
CA ALA A 84 21.71 8.73 7.34
C ALA A 84 20.23 8.38 7.10
N LEU A 85 19.86 7.11 7.15
CA LEU A 85 18.48 6.63 7.03
C LEU A 85 17.66 6.92 8.30
N GLU A 86 18.28 6.82 9.47
CA GLU A 86 17.69 7.21 10.76
C GLU A 86 17.45 8.72 10.82
N ALA A 87 18.43 9.54 10.40
CA ALA A 87 18.29 10.99 10.31
C ALA A 87 17.17 11.42 9.34
N LYS A 88 16.91 10.63 8.30
CA LYS A 88 15.77 10.82 7.38
C LYS A 88 14.44 10.31 7.94
N GLY A 89 14.44 9.68 9.12
CA GLY A 89 13.25 9.15 9.78
C GLY A 89 12.64 7.95 9.06
N VAL A 90 13.46 7.16 8.36
CA VAL A 90 13.03 5.97 7.60
C VAL A 90 13.09 4.70 8.45
N THR A 91 13.80 4.73 9.58
CA THR A 91 13.89 3.60 10.51
C THR A 91 12.59 3.41 11.31
N GLY A 92 12.07 2.19 11.37
CA GLY A 92 10.81 1.86 12.04
C GLY A 92 9.58 2.02 11.14
N ALA A 93 8.50 2.60 11.67
CA ALA A 93 7.27 2.84 10.92
C ALA A 93 7.23 4.24 10.26
N GLY A 94 8.31 5.02 10.33
CA GLY A 94 8.35 6.40 9.85
C GLY A 94 7.19 7.23 10.42
N LYS A 95 6.40 7.87 9.55
CA LYS A 95 5.18 8.63 9.91
C LYS A 95 3.89 7.79 9.89
N LEU A 96 3.97 6.46 9.82
CA LEU A 96 2.79 5.60 9.72
C LEU A 96 1.82 5.74 10.91
N ALA A 97 2.36 6.02 12.10
CA ALA A 97 1.54 6.31 13.27
C ALA A 97 0.69 7.59 13.07
N ASP A 98 1.24 8.60 12.40
CA ASP A 98 0.51 9.83 12.08
C ASP A 98 -0.60 9.57 11.05
N TYR A 99 -0.38 8.66 10.11
CA TYR A 99 -1.36 8.32 9.07
C TYR A 99 -2.53 7.46 9.56
N LYS A 100 -2.36 6.68 10.64
CA LYS A 100 -3.49 5.94 11.26
C LYS A 100 -4.61 6.86 11.75
N ALA A 101 -4.26 8.07 12.20
CA ALA A 101 -5.26 9.05 12.60
C ALA A 101 -6.05 9.63 11.41
N LEU A 102 -5.53 9.51 10.18
CA LEU A 102 -6.19 9.98 8.96
C LEU A 102 -7.14 8.94 8.35
N GLU A 103 -7.04 7.68 8.74
CA GLU A 103 -7.88 6.57 8.25
C GLU A 103 -9.39 6.87 8.33
N PRO A 104 -9.97 7.31 9.46
CA PRO A 104 -11.41 7.60 9.52
C PRO A 104 -11.82 8.79 8.63
N ARG A 105 -10.91 9.74 8.42
CA ARG A 105 -11.16 10.91 7.57
C ARG A 105 -11.10 10.53 6.08
N LEU A 106 -10.24 9.58 5.72
CA LEU A 106 -10.19 9.02 4.37
C LEU A 106 -11.44 8.21 4.08
N GLU A 107 -11.88 7.37 5.01
CA GLU A 107 -13.11 6.57 4.86
C GLU A 107 -14.36 7.46 4.72
N ALA A 108 -14.45 8.53 5.53
CA ALA A 108 -15.51 9.54 5.38
C ALA A 108 -15.45 10.27 4.03
N LEU A 109 -14.25 10.50 3.48
CA LEU A 109 -14.10 11.14 2.18
C LEU A 109 -14.49 10.19 1.03
N ILE A 110 -14.13 8.91 1.13
CA ILE A 110 -14.47 7.90 0.12
C ILE A 110 -15.99 7.73 0.05
N THR A 111 -16.65 7.58 1.20
CA THR A 111 -18.11 7.44 1.27
C THR A 111 -18.83 8.67 0.72
N ALA A 112 -18.41 9.88 1.09
CA ALA A 112 -18.98 11.11 0.52
C ALA A 112 -18.75 11.20 -1.00
N HIS A 113 -17.59 10.77 -1.50
CA HIS A 113 -17.30 10.77 -2.92
C HIS A 113 -18.18 9.78 -3.69
N GLU A 114 -18.44 8.60 -3.14
CA GLU A 114 -19.35 7.61 -3.74
C GLU A 114 -20.78 8.17 -3.86
N GLU A 115 -21.28 8.81 -2.80
CA GLU A 115 -22.59 9.49 -2.82
C GLU A 115 -22.63 10.61 -3.88
N ASP A 116 -21.58 11.42 -3.97
CA ASP A 116 -21.48 12.50 -4.97
C ASP A 116 -21.47 11.97 -6.41
N VAL A 117 -20.79 10.84 -6.65
CA VAL A 117 -20.74 10.20 -7.98
C VAL A 117 -22.11 9.68 -8.39
N GLU A 118 -22.85 9.06 -7.47
CA GLU A 118 -24.22 8.61 -7.74
C GLU A 118 -25.17 9.79 -8.02
N LEU A 119 -25.07 10.85 -7.23
CA LEU A 119 -25.85 12.07 -7.43
C LEU A 119 -25.53 12.72 -8.78
N ALA A 120 -24.25 12.83 -9.13
CA ALA A 120 -23.81 13.39 -10.41
C ALA A 120 -24.38 12.59 -11.59
N ALA A 121 -24.28 11.26 -11.56
CA ALA A 121 -24.85 10.41 -12.62
C ALA A 121 -26.38 10.60 -12.75
N SER A 122 -27.10 10.69 -11.63
CA SER A 122 -28.55 10.92 -11.64
C SER A 122 -28.92 12.29 -12.23
N LEU A 123 -28.11 13.32 -11.94
CA LEU A 123 -28.32 14.68 -12.46
C LEU A 123 -28.00 14.76 -13.94
N GLU A 124 -26.91 14.13 -14.39
CA GLU A 124 -26.56 14.03 -15.80
C GLU A 124 -27.68 13.38 -16.61
N GLN A 125 -28.24 12.28 -16.12
CA GLN A 125 -29.37 11.61 -16.79
C GLN A 125 -30.60 12.51 -16.87
N ARG A 126 -30.91 13.26 -15.80
CA ARG A 126 -32.05 14.20 -15.78
C ARG A 126 -31.83 15.37 -16.72
N ILE A 127 -30.62 15.92 -16.79
CA ILE A 127 -30.27 17.01 -17.69
C ILE A 127 -30.35 16.53 -19.14
N ALA A 128 -29.80 15.35 -19.45
CA ALA A 128 -29.88 14.77 -20.78
C ALA A 128 -31.34 14.59 -21.24
N ALA A 129 -32.21 14.05 -20.38
CA ALA A 129 -33.63 13.89 -20.68
C ALA A 129 -34.36 15.24 -20.88
N LEU A 130 -33.98 16.27 -20.11
CA LEU A 130 -34.54 17.62 -20.26
C LEU A 130 -34.14 18.25 -21.60
N VAL A 131 -32.86 18.12 -21.96
CA VAL A 131 -32.33 18.63 -23.23
C VAL A 131 -32.99 17.92 -24.41
N ASP A 132 -33.14 16.60 -24.34
CA ASP A 132 -33.81 15.81 -25.38
C ASP A 132 -35.26 16.28 -25.59
N ARG A 133 -36.03 16.39 -24.51
CA ARG A 133 -37.41 16.89 -24.57
C ARG A 133 -37.50 18.31 -25.13
N HIS A 134 -36.56 19.18 -24.75
CA HIS A 134 -36.51 20.54 -25.27
C HIS A 134 -36.20 20.55 -26.78
N SER A 135 -35.26 19.71 -27.23
CA SER A 135 -34.97 19.55 -28.66
C SER A 135 -36.21 19.13 -29.43
N THR A 136 -36.91 18.08 -28.97
CA THR A 136 -38.15 17.63 -29.63
C THR A 136 -39.21 18.71 -29.67
N HIS A 137 -39.32 19.54 -28.61
CA HIS A 137 -40.28 20.64 -28.60
C HIS A 137 -39.91 21.74 -29.61
N VAL A 138 -38.62 22.09 -29.72
CA VAL A 138 -38.12 23.04 -30.71
C VAL A 138 -38.31 22.52 -32.13
N ASP A 139 -38.07 21.23 -32.37
CA ASP A 139 -38.29 20.60 -33.67
C ASP A 139 -39.76 20.66 -34.07
N ALA A 140 -40.67 20.29 -33.16
CA ALA A 140 -42.12 20.35 -33.40
C ALA A 140 -42.61 21.80 -33.64
N LEU A 141 -42.09 22.78 -32.89
CA LEU A 141 -42.42 24.19 -33.13
C LEU A 141 -41.90 24.65 -34.50
N SER A 142 -40.70 24.23 -34.89
CA SER A 142 -40.11 24.56 -36.18
C SER A 142 -40.94 23.98 -37.33
N GLU A 143 -41.37 22.72 -37.21
CA GLU A 143 -42.28 22.10 -38.18
C GLU A 143 -43.62 22.85 -38.28
N LEU A 144 -44.20 23.28 -37.15
CA LEU A 144 -45.43 24.06 -37.15
C LEU A 144 -45.26 25.41 -37.84
N PHE A 145 -44.15 26.10 -37.60
CA PHE A 145 -43.87 27.38 -38.26
C PHE A 145 -43.71 27.23 -39.77
N VAL A 146 -43.02 26.18 -40.25
CA VAL A 146 -42.92 25.89 -41.68
C VAL A 146 -44.31 25.61 -42.28
N ALA A 147 -45.11 24.77 -41.63
CA ALA A 147 -46.46 24.47 -42.10
C ALA A 147 -47.39 25.70 -42.13
N TRP A 148 -47.21 26.62 -41.19
CA TRP A 148 -47.94 27.90 -41.18
C TRP A 148 -47.47 28.84 -42.30
N ASP A 149 -46.17 28.91 -42.57
CA ASP A 149 -45.61 29.71 -43.67
C ASP A 149 -46.11 29.24 -45.04
N ASP A 150 -46.15 27.91 -45.24
CA ASP A 150 -46.71 27.29 -46.44
C ASP A 150 -48.21 27.63 -46.60
N LEU A 151 -48.99 27.51 -45.51
CA LEU A 151 -50.42 27.83 -45.54
C LEU A 151 -50.67 29.31 -45.82
N LEU A 152 -49.89 30.21 -45.20
CA LEU A 152 -49.98 31.64 -45.43
C LEU A 152 -49.68 31.96 -46.89
N THR A 153 -48.58 31.46 -47.42
CA THR A 153 -48.18 31.63 -48.83
C THR A 153 -49.29 31.15 -49.78
N ASP A 154 -49.85 29.97 -49.54
CA ASP A 154 -50.96 29.41 -50.33
C ASP A 154 -52.22 30.30 -50.30
N THR A 155 -52.52 30.88 -49.13
CA THR A 155 -53.67 31.78 -48.99
C THR A 155 -53.42 33.13 -49.66
N GLU A 156 -52.21 33.68 -49.55
CA GLU A 156 -51.80 34.91 -50.23
C GLU A 156 -51.85 34.74 -51.75
N ASP A 157 -51.38 33.61 -52.27
CA ASP A 157 -51.46 33.27 -53.70
C ASP A 157 -52.92 33.18 -54.19
N LYS A 158 -53.80 32.55 -53.40
CA LYS A 158 -55.24 32.47 -53.71
C LYS A 158 -55.89 33.85 -53.72
N VAL A 159 -55.60 34.69 -52.72
CA VAL A 159 -56.10 36.08 -52.65
C VAL A 159 -55.61 36.88 -53.85
N THR A 160 -54.31 36.82 -54.17
CA THR A 160 -53.70 37.51 -55.30
C THR A 160 -54.36 37.12 -56.62
N ARG A 161 -54.65 35.83 -56.83
CA ARG A 161 -55.38 35.35 -58.02
C ARG A 161 -56.81 35.88 -58.07
N LEU A 162 -57.53 35.87 -56.94
CA LEU A 162 -58.90 36.39 -56.87
C LEU A 162 -58.94 37.90 -57.13
N GLU A 163 -57.99 38.66 -56.57
CA GLU A 163 -57.86 40.10 -56.81
C GLU A 163 -57.57 40.40 -58.28
N ARG A 164 -56.65 39.66 -58.91
CA ARG A 164 -56.37 39.80 -60.33
C ARG A 164 -57.59 39.51 -61.20
N ASN A 165 -58.30 38.42 -60.93
CA ASN A 165 -59.54 38.09 -61.63
C ASN A 165 -60.62 39.17 -61.44
N ARG A 166 -60.72 39.76 -60.25
CA ARG A 166 -61.65 40.86 -59.97
C ARG A 166 -61.27 42.11 -60.77
N GLN A 167 -59.99 42.48 -60.79
CA GLN A 167 -59.49 43.61 -61.58
C GLN A 167 -59.72 43.40 -63.09
N GLU A 168 -59.53 42.17 -63.59
CA GLU A 168 -59.82 41.83 -64.98
C GLU A 168 -61.31 41.92 -65.31
N ARG A 169 -62.19 41.46 -64.42
CA ARG A 169 -63.65 41.62 -64.56
C ARG A 169 -64.09 43.09 -64.58
N GLN A 170 -63.49 43.91 -63.71
CA GLN A 170 -63.72 45.36 -63.70
C GLN A 170 -63.23 46.03 -65.00
N ARG A 171 -62.06 45.63 -65.52
CA ARG A 171 -61.56 46.12 -66.82
C ARG A 171 -62.45 45.74 -67.99
N LEU A 172 -63.06 44.55 -67.94
CA LEU A 172 -63.96 44.04 -68.97
C LEU A 172 -65.41 44.56 -68.83
N GLY A 173 -65.71 45.35 -67.78
CA GLY A 173 -67.02 46.00 -67.59
C GLY A 173 -68.15 45.06 -67.17
N TYR A 174 -67.84 43.92 -66.54
CA TYR A 174 -68.85 42.97 -66.02
C TYR A 174 -69.37 43.33 -64.61
N GLU A 175 -68.83 44.39 -64.01
CA GLU A 175 -69.38 45.14 -62.86
C GLU A 175 -69.22 46.64 -63.14
#